data_AF-A0AAN5D4R4-F1
#
_entry.id   AF-A0AAN5D4R4-F1
#
_cell.length_a   1.000
_cell.length_b   1.000
_cell.length_c   1.000
_cell.angle_alpha   90.00
_cell.angle_beta   90.00
_cell.angle_gamma   90.00
#
_symmetry.space_group_name_H-M   'P 1'
#
loop_
_entity.id
_entity.type
_entity.pdbx_description
1 polymer ?
#
loop_
_entity_poly.entity_id
_entity_poly.type
_entity_poly.pdbx_seq_one_letter_code
_entity_poly.pdbx_strand_id
1 'polypeptide(L)'
;HRIQEAQQIVESIRTPQMTSRGRATVGEIRSTMGAKEIIRSHPRLFGSGSRSCRVCSNGHGLIRKHDLEMCRRCFREHAKDVGFKKVR
;
A
#
# COMPACT_ATOMS: atom_id res chain seq x y z
N HIS A 1 22.34 11.44 -6.52
CA HIS A 1 21.48 11.03 -5.39
C HIS A 1 19.99 11.31 -5.64
N ARG A 2 19.55 12.58 -5.76
CA ARG A 2 18.11 12.91 -6.00
C ARG A 2 17.47 12.32 -7.27
N ILE A 3 18.25 12.07 -8.31
CA ILE A 3 17.75 11.46 -9.57
C ILE A 3 17.47 9.95 -9.39
N GLN A 4 18.19 9.27 -8.48
CA GLN A 4 17.98 7.84 -8.20
C GLN A 4 16.77 7.58 -7.27
N GLU A 5 16.44 8.51 -6.37
CA GLU A 5 15.23 8.45 -5.53
C GLU A 5 13.94 8.57 -6.38
N ALA A 6 13.94 9.45 -7.38
CA ALA A 6 12.81 9.60 -8.30
C ALA A 6 12.62 8.34 -9.18
N GLN A 7 13.72 7.72 -9.63
CA GLN A 7 13.68 6.46 -10.39
C GLN A 7 13.14 5.30 -9.55
N GLN A 8 13.51 5.18 -8.27
CA GLN A 8 12.94 4.17 -7.35
C GLN A 8 11.43 4.34 -7.13
N ILE A 9 10.91 5.57 -7.10
CA ILE A 9 9.46 5.82 -7.01
C ILE A 9 8.75 5.39 -8.30
N VAL A 10 9.30 5.72 -9.47
CA VAL A 10 8.73 5.33 -10.77
C VAL A 10 8.84 3.81 -11.01
N GLU A 11 9.92 3.16 -10.57
CA GLU A 11 10.10 1.70 -10.62
C GLU A 11 9.20 0.97 -9.62
N SER A 12 8.86 1.58 -8.48
CA SER A 12 7.83 1.05 -7.57
C SER A 12 6.40 1.13 -8.16
N ILE A 13 6.16 2.04 -9.10
CA ILE A 13 4.88 2.14 -9.84
C ILE A 13 4.85 1.14 -11.02
N ARG A 14 6.03 0.77 -11.56
CA ARG A 14 6.19 -0.17 -12.69
C ARG A 14 6.33 -1.63 -12.29
N THR A 15 6.55 -1.97 -11.02
CA THR A 15 6.45 -3.37 -10.61
C THR A 15 5.00 -3.82 -10.81
N PRO A 16 4.76 -4.89 -11.59
CA PRO A 16 3.45 -5.51 -11.58
C PRO A 16 3.20 -5.91 -10.14
N GLN A 17 2.22 -5.26 -9.50
CA GLN A 17 1.63 -5.74 -8.27
C GLN A 17 1.42 -7.24 -8.49
N MET A 18 2.05 -8.06 -7.67
CA MET A 18 1.71 -9.47 -7.60
C MET A 18 0.23 -9.53 -7.21
N THR A 19 -0.64 -9.56 -8.21
CA THR A 19 -2.08 -9.74 -8.07
C THR A 19 -2.40 -11.23 -7.97
N SER A 20 -1.58 -11.99 -7.25
CA SER A 20 -2.09 -13.07 -6.44
C SER A 20 -2.51 -12.40 -5.12
N ARG A 21 -3.73 -11.90 -4.95
CA ARG A 21 -4.90 -12.77 -4.73
C ARG A 21 -4.52 -14.22 -4.41
N GLY A 22 -3.58 -14.41 -3.48
CA GLY A 22 -3.60 -15.55 -2.59
C GLY A 22 -4.93 -15.48 -1.88
N ARG A 23 -5.90 -16.23 -2.41
CA ARG A 23 -7.13 -16.60 -1.73
C ARG A 23 -6.67 -17.25 -0.43
N ALA A 24 -6.55 -16.47 0.64
CA ALA A 24 -6.50 -17.03 1.98
C ALA A 24 -7.86 -17.70 2.17
N THR A 25 -7.89 -19.00 1.94
CA THR A 25 -9.02 -19.85 2.27
C THR A 25 -9.33 -19.60 3.74
N VAL A 26 -10.57 -19.22 4.04
CA VAL A 26 -11.06 -18.90 5.40
C VAL A 26 -11.01 -20.12 6.34
N GLY A 27 -10.40 -21.23 5.94
CA GLY A 27 -10.30 -22.46 6.73
C GLY A 27 -8.86 -22.87 6.90
N GLU A 28 -8.24 -22.46 8.01
CA GLU A 28 -7.22 -23.20 8.77
C GLU A 28 -6.78 -22.34 9.97
N ILE A 29 -7.65 -22.26 10.99
CA ILE A 29 -7.23 -21.82 12.33
C ILE A 29 -7.36 -23.05 13.21
N ARG A 30 -6.29 -23.85 13.26
CA ARG A 30 -6.17 -25.01 14.16
C ARG A 30 -5.61 -24.53 15.50
N SER A 31 -6.29 -24.91 16.56
CA SER A 31 -6.27 -24.30 17.90
C SER A 31 -5.12 -24.76 18.78
N THR A 32 -4.23 -23.84 19.19
CA THR A 32 -3.43 -23.91 20.43
C THR A 32 -2.96 -22.51 20.84
N MET A 33 -3.83 -21.59 21.27
CA MET A 33 -3.47 -20.16 21.25
C MET A 33 -3.00 -19.52 22.56
N GLY A 34 -1.69 -19.23 22.63
CA GLY A 34 -1.10 -18.31 23.61
C GLY A 34 -1.36 -16.84 23.24
N ALA A 35 -1.10 -15.90 24.17
CA ALA A 35 -1.44 -14.47 24.01
C ALA A 35 -0.93 -13.82 22.71
N LYS A 36 0.18 -14.32 22.16
CA LYS A 36 0.77 -13.84 20.90
C LYS A 36 -0.10 -14.12 19.67
N GLU A 37 -0.90 -15.16 19.69
CA GLU A 37 -1.73 -15.52 18.53
C GLU A 37 -3.12 -14.85 18.54
N ILE A 38 -3.52 -14.29 19.69
CA ILE A 38 -4.77 -13.52 19.82
C ILE A 38 -4.61 -12.10 19.23
N ILE A 39 -3.39 -11.56 19.27
CA ILE A 39 -3.08 -10.21 18.79
C ILE A 39 -3.08 -10.19 17.26
N ARG A 40 -3.99 -9.40 16.66
CA ARG A 40 -4.21 -9.29 15.19
C ARG A 40 -4.73 -10.57 14.53
N SER A 41 -5.46 -11.40 15.26
CA SER A 41 -6.14 -12.60 14.78
C SER A 41 -7.13 -12.36 13.62
N HIS A 42 -7.71 -11.15 13.52
CA HIS A 42 -8.65 -10.84 12.44
C HIS A 42 -7.93 -10.71 11.07
N PRO A 43 -8.31 -11.50 10.05
CA PRO A 43 -7.72 -11.40 8.72
C PRO A 43 -7.97 -10.01 8.12
N ARG A 44 -6.92 -9.35 7.62
CA ARG A 44 -6.98 -8.00 7.01
C ARG A 44 -6.77 -8.05 5.50
N LEU A 45 -7.56 -8.89 4.85
CA LEU A 45 -7.51 -9.09 3.41
C LEU A 45 -8.15 -7.93 2.63
N PHE A 46 -9.08 -7.20 3.26
CA PHE A 46 -9.86 -6.14 2.63
C PHE A 46 -10.18 -5.00 3.60
N GLY A 47 -10.80 -3.94 3.09
CA GLY A 47 -11.17 -2.75 3.85
C GLY A 47 -10.05 -1.71 3.98
N SER A 48 -10.28 -0.67 4.78
CA SER A 48 -9.34 0.43 4.99
C SER A 48 -8.09 -0.01 5.74
N GLY A 49 -8.22 -0.87 6.76
CA GLY A 49 -7.11 -1.36 7.58
C GLY A 49 -6.22 -2.43 6.90
N SER A 50 -6.54 -2.84 5.68
CA SER A 50 -5.72 -3.74 4.86
C SER A 50 -4.66 -3.00 4.04
N ARG A 51 -4.86 -1.68 3.82
CA ARG A 51 -4.01 -0.87 2.94
C ARG A 51 -3.33 0.24 3.73
N SER A 52 -2.12 0.57 3.33
CA SER A 52 -1.34 1.66 3.88
C SER A 52 -0.63 2.41 2.75
N CYS A 53 -0.31 3.68 3.00
CA CYS A 53 0.52 4.47 2.10
C CYS A 53 1.92 3.86 1.96
N ARG A 54 2.42 3.76 0.73
CA ARG A 54 3.77 3.27 0.44
C ARG A 54 4.89 4.12 1.07
N VAL A 55 4.67 5.43 1.24
CA VAL A 55 5.69 6.36 1.75
C VAL A 55 5.61 6.55 3.26
N CYS A 56 4.41 6.82 3.79
CA CYS A 56 4.23 7.23 5.18
C CYS A 56 3.48 6.23 6.06
N SER A 57 3.20 5.02 5.53
CA SER A 57 2.45 3.93 6.19
C SER A 57 1.09 4.28 6.79
N ASN A 58 0.58 5.50 6.57
CA ASN A 58 -0.73 5.95 7.01
C ASN A 58 -1.84 5.28 6.17
N GLY A 59 -2.92 4.84 6.83
CA GLY A 59 -4.12 4.30 6.17
C GLY A 59 -5.14 5.36 5.74
N HIS A 60 -4.99 6.61 6.18
CA HIS A 60 -5.95 7.68 5.90
C HIS A 60 -5.66 8.41 4.58
N GLY A 61 -6.72 8.72 3.83
CA GLY A 61 -6.64 9.56 2.63
C GLY A 61 -5.78 8.94 1.52
N LEU A 62 -5.86 7.62 1.37
CA LEU A 62 -5.13 6.85 0.36
C LEU A 62 -5.75 7.07 -1.03
N ILE A 63 -4.95 7.52 -1.98
CA ILE A 63 -5.29 7.60 -3.40
C ILE A 63 -5.09 6.23 -4.02
N ARG A 64 -6.18 5.66 -4.51
CA ARG A 64 -6.23 4.28 -5.02
C ARG A 64 -6.42 4.18 -6.53
N LYS A 65 -6.55 5.32 -7.22
CA LYS A 65 -6.65 5.35 -8.68
C LYS A 65 -5.25 5.17 -9.26
N HIS A 66 -5.15 4.49 -10.41
CA HIS A 66 -3.88 4.27 -11.11
C HIS A 66 -2.82 3.52 -10.29
N ASP A 67 -3.25 2.68 -9.33
CA ASP A 67 -2.36 1.83 -8.50
C ASP A 67 -1.25 2.58 -7.75
N LEU A 68 -1.46 3.86 -7.47
CA LEU A 68 -0.51 4.75 -6.79
C LEU A 68 -0.30 4.40 -5.30
N GLU A 69 -1.35 3.88 -4.63
CA GLU A 69 -1.35 3.46 -3.21
C GLU A 69 -0.63 4.43 -2.25
N MET A 70 -0.85 5.72 -2.44
CA MET A 70 -0.16 6.78 -1.71
C MET A 70 -1.14 7.74 -1.03
N CYS A 71 -0.70 8.33 0.07
CA CYS A 71 -1.51 9.29 0.82
C CYS A 71 -1.62 10.62 0.06
N ARG A 72 -2.72 11.36 0.24
CA ARG A 72 -2.90 12.68 -0.42
C ARG A 72 -1.82 13.72 -0.11
N ARG A 73 -1.13 13.62 1.04
CA ARG A 73 0.00 14.51 1.41
C ARG A 73 1.24 14.16 0.58
N CYS A 74 1.59 12.88 0.63
CA CYS A 74 2.66 12.24 -0.13
C CYS A 74 2.52 12.48 -1.65
N PHE A 75 1.31 12.36 -2.18
CA PHE A 75 1.05 12.63 -3.60
C PHE A 75 1.36 14.07 -3.98
N ARG A 76 1.08 15.07 -3.13
CA ARG A 76 1.34 16.48 -3.45
C ARG A 76 2.83 16.80 -3.49
N GLU A 77 3.63 16.10 -2.69
CA GLU A 77 5.09 16.22 -2.67
C GLU A 77 5.70 15.60 -3.93
N HIS A 78 5.26 14.40 -4.31
CA HIS A 78 5.81 13.64 -5.44
C HIS A 78 5.09 13.86 -6.79
N ALA A 79 4.02 14.65 -6.84
CA ALA A 79 3.23 14.85 -8.06
C ALA A 79 4.08 15.34 -9.25
N LYS A 80 5.05 16.23 -8.98
CA LYS A 80 5.95 16.78 -10.00
C LYS A 80 6.89 15.72 -10.56
N ASP A 81 7.42 14.85 -9.71
CA ASP A 81 8.38 13.80 -10.08
C ASP A 81 7.71 12.66 -10.86
N VAL A 82 6.45 12.36 -10.53
CA VAL A 82 5.62 11.40 -11.27
C VAL A 82 5.19 11.97 -12.64
N GLY A 83 5.33 13.28 -12.86
CA GLY A 83 4.99 13.94 -14.12
C GLY A 83 3.59 14.54 -14.19
N PHE A 84 2.88 14.63 -13.05
CA PHE A 84 1.62 15.38 -13.00
C PHE A 84 1.92 16.88 -13.06
N LYS A 85 1.33 17.54 -14.07
CA LYS A 85 1.37 18.99 -14.24
C LYS A 85 0.02 19.58 -13.86
N LYS A 86 0.04 20.68 -13.10
CA LYS A 86 -1.17 21.45 -12.82
C LYS A 86 -1.57 22.20 -14.09
N VAL A 87 -2.67 21.80 -14.71
CA VAL A 87 -3.25 22.48 -15.87
C VAL A 87 -4.30 23.43 -15.31
N ARG A 88 -4.03 24.74 -15.32
CA ARG A 88 -4.79 25.84 -14.66
C ARG A 88 -4.39 26.17 -13.21
#